data_AF-A0A2S6HRF9-F1
#
_entry.id   AF-A0A2S6HRF9-F1
#
_cell.length_a   1.000
_cell.length_b   1.000
_cell.length_c   1.000
_cell.angle_alpha   90.00
_cell.angle_beta   90.00
_cell.angle_gamma   90.00
#
_symmetry.space_group_name_H-M   'P 1'
#
loop_
_entity.id
_entity.type
_entity.pdbx_description
1 polymer ?
#
loop_
_entity_poly.entity_id
_entity_poly.type
_entity_poly.pdbx_seq_one_letter_code
_entity_poly.pdbx_strand_id
1 'polypeptide(L)'
;MKKIIQKILKSDQKKRNGKRKKIFIILLLIIAALAGIFFAFSYKKSKEANAQAKKIKTAVVTKRDISSKLSSSGTISPKNTYDITSLAEGEVIEANFEEGDEVEKGQVLYRIDSSSAETQLTSANNSLERAQESYQVALDNYNDALTDYSQNTYKSTETGYISSLSIKEGDKISDKTEIASIVDDSIMKIKLPFLSGEAAQIPVGSTAVLTLSDTGEQVNGTVVSVGNMDVTLTGGRIVRYVTMEVQNPGGLTKDISATATAGGFVCTMEGTFEAKLETTMKADLPSGVEVSALLVHEGDYVTKGTPVFTIESKSAAALIRTYKDALDKAESSLESAKNSLDNTQETYDNYTITAPISGKVITKSIKVGDKITKSTSGSTTLATIYDMSNYTFEMSVDELDVKSVAVGQKVEITADAVSGKTFSGTVTNVSLKSTTTDGVTNYPVTITLDDGMDDLLPGMNVDGVIVLNEASDVLTIPADALIRGNNVYIKDDTVKEANGAVPAGFKEVEVKTGLINDDYVEITSGLEENQEVYVAQTTVSNTSKNAGMPGEMGGPPGGMGGNMERTGRSGSGSGNNNNRGNSGGGQSRSK
;
A
#
# COMPACT_ATOMS: atom_id res chain seq x y z
N MET A 1 110.82 56.72 29.20
CA MET A 1 112.29 56.59 29.03
C MET A 1 112.55 55.50 28.01
N LYS A 2 113.50 55.71 27.07
CA LYS A 2 113.88 54.89 25.90
C LYS A 2 113.19 55.27 24.57
N LYS A 3 113.40 56.43 23.93
CA LYS A 3 114.62 56.88 23.20
C LYS A 3 115.86 55.98 23.37
N ILE A 4 116.36 55.43 22.25
CA ILE A 4 117.58 54.58 22.14
C ILE A 4 117.20 53.11 22.44
N ILE A 5 116.67 52.36 21.48
CA ILE A 5 117.37 51.49 20.51
C ILE A 5 116.25 51.16 19.50
N GLN A 6 116.21 51.63 18.25
CA GLN A 6 116.98 51.07 17.14
C GLN A 6 116.77 52.00 15.93
N LYS A 7 117.40 53.17 15.99
CA LYS A 7 117.90 53.86 14.81
C LYS A 7 119.16 53.08 14.40
N ILE A 8 119.36 52.84 13.10
CA ILE A 8 120.33 51.91 12.44
C ILE A 8 119.59 50.59 12.12
N LEU A 9 118.94 50.42 10.97
CA LEU A 9 119.51 50.47 9.63
C LEU A 9 118.53 51.08 8.61
N LYS A 10 118.93 52.19 8.00
CA LYS A 10 118.39 52.73 6.75
C LYS A 10 119.44 52.46 5.67
N SER A 11 119.18 51.48 4.83
CA SER A 11 119.64 51.25 3.45
C SER A 11 119.45 49.74 3.23
N ASP A 12 118.86 49.22 2.18
CA ASP A 12 118.53 49.75 0.87
C ASP A 12 117.59 48.69 0.27
N GLN A 13 116.40 49.05 -0.22
CA GLN A 13 115.68 48.34 -1.30
C GLN A 13 114.46 49.15 -1.72
N LYS A 14 114.79 50.25 -2.39
CA LYS A 14 113.98 50.88 -3.43
C LYS A 14 113.79 49.90 -4.59
N LYS A 15 112.61 49.93 -5.24
CA LYS A 15 112.19 49.27 -6.51
C LYS A 15 111.47 47.91 -6.41
N ARG A 16 110.15 47.92 -6.16
CA ARG A 16 109.26 46.86 -6.73
C ARG A 16 107.76 47.16 -6.91
N ASN A 17 107.29 48.41 -6.75
CA ASN A 17 105.83 48.69 -6.72
C ASN A 17 105.25 49.49 -7.91
N GLY A 18 106.01 49.75 -8.98
CA GLY A 18 105.54 50.52 -10.14
C GLY A 18 104.96 49.70 -11.31
N LYS A 19 105.35 48.42 -11.46
CA LYS A 19 104.95 47.59 -12.62
C LYS A 19 103.61 46.85 -12.45
N ARG A 20 103.17 46.57 -11.20
CA ARG A 20 101.91 45.84 -10.94
C ARG A 20 100.64 46.68 -11.17
N LYS A 21 100.68 48.00 -10.96
CA LYS A 21 99.52 48.88 -11.21
C LYS A 21 99.20 49.06 -12.71
N LYS A 22 100.21 49.09 -13.58
CA LYS A 22 99.98 49.19 -15.04
C LYS A 22 99.44 47.88 -15.64
N ILE A 23 99.86 46.73 -15.12
CA ILE A 23 99.36 45.41 -15.54
C ILE A 23 97.88 45.24 -15.15
N PHE A 24 97.49 45.70 -13.95
CA PHE A 24 96.08 45.66 -13.52
C PHE A 24 95.16 46.52 -14.39
N ILE A 25 95.60 47.71 -14.80
CA ILE A 25 94.78 48.60 -15.66
C ILE A 25 94.62 48.01 -17.07
N ILE A 26 95.67 47.39 -17.61
CA ILE A 26 95.61 46.72 -18.92
C ILE A 26 94.71 45.48 -18.85
N LEU A 27 94.77 44.70 -17.77
CA LEU A 27 93.88 43.55 -17.56
C LEU A 27 92.40 43.97 -17.49
N LEU A 28 92.11 45.09 -16.82
CA LEU A 28 90.75 45.62 -16.68
C LEU A 28 90.18 46.13 -18.00
N LEU A 29 91.01 46.76 -18.84
CA LEU A 29 90.63 47.17 -20.20
C LEU A 29 90.40 45.98 -21.14
N ILE A 30 91.19 44.90 -21.00
CA ILE A 30 90.99 43.67 -21.78
C ILE A 30 89.71 42.97 -21.34
N ILE A 31 89.38 42.94 -20.05
CA ILE A 31 88.13 42.37 -19.54
C ILE A 31 86.93 43.20 -20.02
N ALA A 32 87.03 44.53 -20.05
CA ALA A 32 85.96 45.39 -20.58
C ALA A 32 85.77 45.22 -22.10
N ALA A 33 86.86 45.06 -22.86
CA ALA A 33 86.78 44.79 -24.30
C ALA A 33 86.20 43.39 -24.59
N LEU A 34 86.60 42.37 -23.82
CA LEU A 34 86.05 41.01 -23.93
C LEU A 34 84.57 40.97 -23.50
N ALA A 35 84.18 41.74 -22.48
CA ALA A 35 82.77 41.89 -22.09
C ALA A 35 81.96 42.60 -23.17
N GLY A 36 82.50 43.65 -23.81
CA GLY A 36 81.84 44.35 -24.92
C GLY A 36 81.68 43.47 -26.18
N ILE A 37 82.69 42.66 -26.50
CA ILE A 37 82.62 41.70 -27.62
C ILE A 37 81.66 40.55 -27.27
N PHE A 38 81.69 40.04 -26.04
CA PHE A 38 80.75 39.01 -25.57
C PHE A 38 79.31 39.54 -25.55
N PHE A 39 79.09 40.79 -25.15
CA PHE A 39 77.77 41.43 -25.14
C PHE A 39 77.27 41.68 -26.55
N ALA A 40 78.11 42.14 -27.47
CA ALA A 40 77.75 42.30 -28.89
C ALA A 40 77.47 40.96 -29.59
N PHE A 41 78.25 39.92 -29.27
CA PHE A 41 78.06 38.58 -29.81
C PHE A 41 76.79 37.92 -29.25
N SER A 42 76.48 38.12 -27.97
CA SER A 42 75.24 37.64 -27.34
C SER A 42 74.01 38.44 -27.80
N TYR A 43 74.14 39.73 -28.10
CA TYR A 43 73.06 40.53 -28.73
C TYR A 43 72.78 40.11 -30.17
N LYS A 44 73.82 39.74 -30.94
CA LYS A 44 73.65 39.24 -32.31
C LYS A 44 73.07 37.83 -32.33
N LYS A 45 73.50 36.97 -31.39
CA LYS A 45 72.98 35.61 -31.21
C LYS A 45 71.55 35.59 -30.65
N SER A 46 71.14 36.61 -29.86
CA SER A 46 69.74 36.76 -29.42
C SER A 46 68.82 37.26 -30.54
N LYS A 47 69.34 38.00 -31.52
CA LYS A 47 68.58 38.44 -32.71
C LYS A 47 68.37 37.31 -33.72
N GLU A 48 69.35 36.41 -33.88
CA GLU A 48 69.22 35.19 -34.67
C GLU A 48 68.39 34.10 -33.95
N ALA A 49 68.46 34.01 -32.62
CA ALA A 49 67.60 33.12 -31.84
C ALA A 49 66.13 33.58 -31.77
N ASN A 50 65.86 34.90 -31.84
CA ASN A 50 64.49 35.43 -31.97
C ASN A 50 63.89 35.21 -33.37
N ALA A 51 64.70 35.08 -34.41
CA ALA A 51 64.22 34.86 -35.78
C ALA A 51 63.81 33.40 -36.06
N GLN A 52 64.24 32.44 -35.22
CA GLN A 52 63.88 31.01 -35.36
C GLN A 52 62.84 30.49 -34.35
N ALA A 53 62.29 31.35 -33.48
CA ALA A 53 61.40 30.94 -32.39
C ALA A 53 59.89 31.14 -32.66
N LYS A 54 59.47 31.34 -33.92
CA LYS A 54 58.05 31.27 -34.30
C LYS A 54 57.84 30.12 -35.28
N LYS A 55 58.07 28.87 -34.83
CA LYS A 55 57.64 27.69 -35.59
C LYS A 55 56.11 27.70 -35.62
N ILE A 56 55.57 28.17 -36.73
CA ILE A 56 54.17 28.07 -37.06
C ILE A 56 53.80 26.58 -37.04
N LYS A 57 52.81 26.20 -36.23
CA LYS A 57 52.27 24.85 -36.23
C LYS A 57 51.29 24.75 -37.40
N THR A 58 51.44 23.71 -38.21
CA THR A 58 50.48 23.36 -39.25
C THR A 58 49.88 22.00 -38.96
N ALA A 59 48.66 21.78 -39.42
CA ALA A 59 48.00 20.48 -39.45
C ALA A 59 47.50 20.21 -40.86
N VAL A 60 47.33 18.93 -41.21
CA VAL A 60 46.84 18.53 -42.53
C VAL A 60 45.34 18.25 -42.43
N VAL A 61 44.56 18.74 -43.39
CA VAL A 61 43.14 18.38 -43.53
C VAL A 61 43.07 16.90 -43.91
N THR A 62 42.48 16.07 -43.06
CA THR A 62 42.25 14.65 -43.39
C THR A 62 40.81 14.28 -43.13
N LYS A 63 40.35 13.26 -43.85
CA LYS A 63 39.08 12.62 -43.52
C LYS A 63 39.22 11.79 -42.26
N ARG A 64 38.18 11.80 -41.44
CA ARG A 64 38.01 10.93 -40.27
C ARG A 64 36.55 10.94 -39.84
N ASP A 65 36.21 9.98 -38.99
CA ASP A 65 34.91 9.96 -38.33
C ASP A 65 34.95 10.95 -37.16
N ILE A 66 33.89 11.75 -37.02
CA ILE A 66 33.74 12.73 -35.94
C ILE A 66 32.40 12.50 -35.25
N SER A 67 32.43 12.48 -33.92
CA SER A 67 31.23 12.38 -33.09
C SER A 67 31.18 13.52 -32.09
N SER A 68 30.00 14.09 -31.88
CA SER A 68 29.72 14.98 -30.77
C SER A 68 29.22 14.14 -29.59
N LYS A 69 29.89 14.25 -28.45
CA LYS A 69 29.63 13.43 -27.26
C LYS A 69 29.28 14.34 -26.08
N LEU A 70 28.36 13.90 -25.25
CA LEU A 70 27.96 14.57 -24.02
C LEU A 70 28.20 13.61 -22.85
N SER A 71 29.12 13.96 -21.95
CA SER A 71 29.45 13.16 -20.78
C SER A 71 28.81 13.70 -19.51
N SER A 72 28.24 12.83 -18.68
CA SER A 72 27.81 13.16 -17.33
C SER A 72 27.83 11.91 -16.46
N SER A 73 27.94 12.09 -15.14
CA SER A 73 27.97 10.99 -14.18
C SER A 73 26.61 10.76 -13.53
N GLY A 74 26.40 9.55 -13.01
CA GLY A 74 25.19 9.14 -12.32
C GLY A 74 25.41 7.92 -11.43
N THR A 75 24.36 7.51 -10.72
CA THR A 75 24.37 6.31 -9.88
C THR A 75 23.41 5.27 -10.44
N ILE A 76 23.87 4.03 -10.55
CA ILE A 76 23.04 2.91 -10.99
C ILE A 76 21.95 2.65 -9.96
N SER A 77 20.74 2.47 -10.45
CA SER A 77 19.54 2.11 -9.70
C SER A 77 18.94 0.85 -10.32
N PRO A 78 18.26 0.00 -9.53
CA PRO A 78 17.49 -1.10 -10.10
C PRO A 78 16.33 -0.52 -10.92
N LYS A 79 15.76 -1.33 -11.81
CA LYS A 79 14.57 -0.92 -12.57
C LYS A 79 13.43 -0.48 -11.65
N ASN A 80 13.20 -1.23 -10.58
CA ASN A 80 12.23 -0.90 -9.55
C ASN A 80 12.73 -1.32 -8.17
N THR A 81 12.33 -0.55 -7.16
CA THR A 81 12.54 -0.85 -5.73
C THR A 81 11.19 -0.99 -5.04
N TYR A 82 11.01 -2.07 -4.29
CA TYR A 82 9.79 -2.33 -3.51
C TYR A 82 10.13 -2.51 -2.04
N ASP A 83 9.56 -1.64 -1.21
CA ASP A 83 9.60 -1.77 0.24
C ASP A 83 8.45 -2.64 0.70
N ILE A 84 8.79 -3.73 1.38
CA ILE A 84 7.84 -4.69 1.94
C ILE A 84 7.44 -4.19 3.32
N THR A 85 6.20 -3.73 3.45
CA THR A 85 5.68 -3.16 4.69
C THR A 85 4.60 -4.02 5.31
N SER A 86 4.54 -4.08 6.65
CA SER A 86 3.42 -4.68 7.37
C SER A 86 2.42 -3.63 7.84
N LEU A 87 1.13 -3.96 7.72
CA LEU A 87 0.01 -3.29 8.39
C LEU A 87 -0.42 -4.02 9.68
N ALA A 88 -0.05 -5.29 9.82
CA ALA A 88 -0.36 -6.13 10.97
C ALA A 88 0.64 -5.90 12.12
N GLU A 89 0.13 -5.98 13.34
CA GLU A 89 0.91 -5.94 14.58
C GLU A 89 1.01 -7.35 15.15
N GLY A 90 2.19 -7.72 15.65
CA GLY A 90 2.42 -9.04 16.22
C GLY A 90 3.89 -9.42 16.26
N GLU A 91 4.18 -10.60 16.78
CA GLU A 91 5.51 -11.20 16.75
C GLU A 91 5.72 -11.94 15.43
N VAL A 92 6.89 -11.80 14.82
CA VAL A 92 7.26 -12.55 13.61
C VAL A 92 7.60 -13.98 13.99
N ILE A 93 6.80 -14.94 13.51
CA ILE A 93 6.98 -16.37 13.77
C ILE A 93 7.86 -17.05 12.70
N GLU A 94 7.88 -16.50 11.49
CA GLU A 94 8.58 -17.10 10.34
C GLU A 94 9.14 -16.01 9.43
N ALA A 95 10.38 -16.22 8.95
CA ALA A 95 11.07 -15.32 8.03
C ALA A 95 12.11 -16.10 7.20
N ASN A 96 11.64 -16.98 6.30
CA ASN A 96 12.44 -17.98 5.59
C ASN A 96 13.16 -17.44 4.35
N PHE A 97 13.86 -16.33 4.49
CA PHE A 97 14.69 -15.75 3.43
C PHE A 97 15.80 -14.94 4.09
N GLU A 98 16.94 -14.82 3.43
CA GLU A 98 18.06 -14.01 3.90
C GLU A 98 18.39 -12.87 2.91
N GLU A 99 19.18 -11.91 3.37
CA GLU A 99 19.67 -10.84 2.48
C GLU A 99 20.52 -11.45 1.36
N GLY A 100 20.20 -11.07 0.12
CA GLY A 100 20.82 -11.62 -1.07
C GLY A 100 20.10 -12.80 -1.70
N ASP A 101 19.03 -13.34 -1.09
CA ASP A 101 18.21 -14.38 -1.71
C ASP A 101 17.37 -13.83 -2.86
N GLU A 102 17.14 -14.66 -3.87
CA GLU A 102 16.20 -14.41 -4.95
C GLU A 102 14.82 -14.93 -4.54
N VAL A 103 13.80 -14.10 -4.71
CA VAL A 103 12.41 -14.41 -4.34
C VAL A 103 11.51 -14.25 -5.54
N GLU A 104 10.48 -15.09 -5.61
CA GLU A 104 9.45 -15.03 -6.64
C GLU A 104 8.24 -14.20 -6.19
N LYS A 105 7.55 -13.57 -7.14
CA LYS A 105 6.27 -12.90 -6.87
C LYS A 105 5.28 -13.87 -6.22
N GLY A 106 4.74 -13.47 -5.08
CA GLY A 106 3.79 -14.25 -4.28
C GLY A 106 4.45 -15.19 -3.26
N GLN A 107 5.78 -15.32 -3.26
CA GLN A 107 6.49 -16.11 -2.26
C GLN A 107 6.27 -15.52 -0.87
N VAL A 108 5.98 -16.39 0.12
CA VAL A 108 5.83 -15.99 1.52
C VAL A 108 7.19 -15.59 2.08
N LEU A 109 7.27 -14.36 2.58
CA LEU A 109 8.48 -13.79 3.18
C LEU A 109 8.40 -13.85 4.70
N TYR A 110 7.29 -13.36 5.25
CA TYR A 110 7.05 -13.32 6.69
C TYR A 110 5.71 -13.92 7.07
N ARG A 111 5.67 -14.58 8.23
CA ARG A 111 4.41 -14.86 8.94
C ARG A 111 4.46 -14.23 10.31
N ILE A 112 3.38 -13.55 10.67
CA ILE A 112 3.18 -12.89 11.95
C ILE A 112 2.18 -13.73 12.75
N ASP A 113 2.32 -13.80 14.07
CA ASP A 113 1.35 -14.46 14.95
C ASP A 113 -0.06 -13.86 14.75
N SER A 114 -0.95 -14.68 14.18
CA SER A 114 -2.32 -14.33 13.82
C SER A 114 -3.37 -14.91 14.78
N SER A 115 -2.97 -15.44 15.94
CA SER A 115 -3.89 -16.08 16.90
C SER A 115 -5.09 -15.20 17.29
N SER A 116 -4.85 -13.90 17.47
CA SER A 116 -5.91 -12.93 17.76
C SER A 116 -6.84 -12.69 16.56
N ALA A 117 -6.28 -12.58 15.36
CA ALA A 117 -7.02 -12.41 14.11
C ALA A 117 -7.82 -13.68 13.75
N GLU A 118 -7.29 -14.87 13.98
CA GLU A 118 -7.99 -16.15 13.79
C GLU A 118 -9.21 -16.27 14.70
N THR A 119 -9.09 -15.82 15.95
CA THR A 119 -10.22 -15.75 16.89
C THR A 119 -11.30 -14.77 16.41
N GLN A 120 -10.89 -13.62 15.86
CA GLN A 120 -11.83 -12.65 15.26
C GLN A 120 -12.50 -13.21 14.01
N LEU A 121 -11.76 -13.89 13.14
CA LEU A 121 -12.27 -14.52 11.93
C LEU A 121 -13.31 -15.60 12.27
N THR A 122 -13.01 -16.45 13.26
CA THR A 122 -13.96 -17.44 13.79
C THR A 122 -15.22 -16.77 14.33
N SER A 123 -15.08 -15.67 15.06
CA SER A 123 -16.23 -14.93 15.60
C SER A 123 -17.09 -14.28 14.50
N ALA A 124 -16.45 -13.75 13.46
CA ALA A 124 -17.11 -13.17 12.29
C ALA A 124 -17.85 -14.24 11.48
N ASN A 125 -17.22 -15.41 11.25
CA ASN A 125 -17.86 -16.58 10.62
C ASN A 125 -19.10 -17.03 11.39
N ASN A 126 -18.99 -17.20 12.70
CA ASN A 126 -20.15 -17.56 13.54
C ASN A 126 -21.24 -16.48 13.49
N SER A 127 -20.89 -15.21 13.30
CA SER A 127 -21.86 -14.13 13.13
C SER A 127 -22.56 -14.16 11.78
N LEU A 128 -21.83 -14.49 10.71
CA LEU A 128 -22.39 -14.69 9.38
C LEU A 128 -23.37 -15.87 9.37
N GLU A 129 -22.98 -16.99 9.97
CA GLU A 129 -23.83 -18.19 10.07
C GLU A 129 -25.15 -17.88 10.77
N ARG A 130 -25.12 -17.23 11.95
CA ARG A 130 -26.34 -16.81 12.64
C ARG A 130 -27.20 -15.85 11.82
N ALA A 131 -26.59 -14.93 11.09
CA ALA A 131 -27.31 -13.98 10.24
C ALA A 131 -27.95 -14.70 9.04
N GLN A 132 -27.27 -15.70 8.48
CA GLN A 132 -27.77 -16.54 7.39
C GLN A 132 -28.96 -17.39 7.85
N GLU A 133 -28.88 -18.02 9.02
CA GLU A 133 -30.00 -18.74 9.62
C GLU A 133 -31.19 -17.80 9.86
N SER A 134 -30.94 -16.61 10.42
CA SER A 134 -31.99 -15.62 10.64
C SER A 134 -32.64 -15.15 9.34
N TYR A 135 -31.87 -15.00 8.26
CA TYR A 135 -32.40 -14.67 6.94
C TYR A 135 -33.25 -15.80 6.38
N GLN A 136 -32.79 -17.05 6.48
CA GLN A 136 -33.55 -18.21 6.01
C GLN A 136 -34.88 -18.35 6.75
N VAL A 137 -34.88 -18.23 8.07
CA VAL A 137 -36.11 -18.25 8.88
C VAL A 137 -37.06 -17.12 8.48
N ALA A 138 -36.55 -15.90 8.24
CA ALA A 138 -37.39 -14.78 7.80
C ALA A 138 -37.96 -15.01 6.39
N LEU A 139 -37.20 -15.63 5.50
CA LEU A 139 -37.62 -15.96 4.14
C LEU A 139 -38.71 -17.02 4.15
N ASP A 140 -38.55 -18.07 4.95
CA ASP A 140 -39.55 -19.14 5.10
C ASP A 140 -40.85 -18.56 5.67
N ASN A 141 -40.76 -17.77 6.76
CA ASN A 141 -41.92 -17.08 7.34
C ASN A 141 -42.63 -16.15 6.34
N TYR A 142 -41.89 -15.46 5.47
CA TYR A 142 -42.46 -14.61 4.43
C TYR A 142 -43.22 -15.43 3.38
N ASN A 143 -42.64 -16.56 2.93
CA ASN A 143 -43.27 -17.45 1.97
C ASN A 143 -44.52 -18.14 2.55
N ASP A 144 -44.47 -18.56 3.80
CA ASP A 144 -45.60 -19.13 4.53
C ASP A 144 -46.72 -18.09 4.65
N ALA A 145 -46.40 -16.84 5.02
CA ALA A 145 -47.38 -15.76 5.07
C ALA A 145 -48.04 -15.49 3.71
N LEU A 146 -47.29 -15.53 2.60
CA LEU A 146 -47.87 -15.39 1.25
C LEU A 146 -48.87 -16.51 0.92
N THR A 147 -48.64 -17.72 1.45
CA THR A 147 -49.49 -18.90 1.23
C THR A 147 -50.72 -18.88 2.14
N ASP A 148 -50.51 -18.60 3.42
CA ASP A 148 -51.54 -18.67 4.45
C ASP A 148 -52.57 -17.56 4.30
N TYR A 149 -52.12 -16.35 3.98
CA TYR A 149 -52.98 -15.18 3.77
C TYR A 149 -53.34 -14.93 2.30
N SER A 150 -53.10 -15.93 1.43
CA SER A 150 -53.59 -15.89 0.05
C SER A 150 -55.11 -15.67 0.04
N GLN A 151 -55.59 -14.88 -0.92
CA GLN A 151 -57.00 -14.49 -1.06
C GLN A 151 -57.57 -13.69 0.13
N ASN A 152 -56.71 -13.13 0.99
CA ASN A 152 -57.09 -12.37 2.18
C ASN A 152 -58.00 -13.17 3.12
N THR A 153 -57.81 -14.49 3.26
CA THR A 153 -58.61 -15.31 4.18
C THR A 153 -57.77 -15.79 5.36
N TYR A 154 -58.33 -15.74 6.56
CA TYR A 154 -57.78 -16.43 7.72
C TYR A 154 -58.34 -17.85 7.78
N LYS A 155 -57.48 -18.85 7.94
CA LYS A 155 -57.83 -20.27 7.94
C LYS A 155 -57.89 -20.83 9.36
N SER A 156 -58.73 -21.84 9.58
CA SER A 156 -58.87 -22.50 10.88
C SER A 156 -57.60 -23.25 11.25
N THR A 157 -57.18 -23.13 12.51
CA THR A 157 -56.02 -23.84 13.09
C THR A 157 -56.40 -25.15 13.77
N GLU A 158 -57.70 -25.37 13.98
CA GLU A 158 -58.28 -26.54 14.65
C GLU A 158 -59.28 -27.27 13.75
N THR A 159 -59.66 -28.48 14.16
CA THR A 159 -60.67 -29.30 13.47
C THR A 159 -61.82 -29.59 14.43
N GLY A 160 -63.07 -29.40 13.99
CA GLY A 160 -64.27 -29.70 14.76
C GLY A 160 -65.47 -28.84 14.37
N TYR A 161 -66.54 -28.95 15.14
CA TYR A 161 -67.73 -28.10 14.98
C TYR A 161 -67.56 -26.79 15.73
N ILE A 162 -67.96 -25.68 15.10
CA ILE A 162 -67.99 -24.37 15.74
C ILE A 162 -69.17 -24.31 16.70
N SER A 163 -68.90 -24.31 18.01
CA SER A 163 -69.92 -24.20 19.04
C SER A 163 -70.35 -22.75 19.29
N SER A 164 -69.42 -21.79 19.19
CA SER A 164 -69.72 -20.37 19.34
C SER A 164 -68.68 -19.51 18.64
N LEU A 165 -69.09 -18.41 18.01
CA LEU A 165 -68.19 -17.43 17.42
C LEU A 165 -67.97 -16.24 18.36
N SER A 166 -66.70 -15.90 18.59
CA SER A 166 -66.30 -14.79 19.48
C SER A 166 -65.98 -13.50 18.72
N ILE A 167 -66.11 -13.50 17.38
CA ILE A 167 -65.78 -12.38 16.50
C ILE A 167 -66.98 -11.97 15.64
N LYS A 168 -67.04 -10.70 15.25
CA LYS A 168 -68.01 -10.15 14.28
C LYS A 168 -67.33 -9.32 13.19
N GLU A 169 -68.08 -8.99 12.15
CA GLU A 169 -67.61 -8.10 11.08
C GLU A 169 -67.22 -6.73 11.62
N GLY A 170 -66.09 -6.20 11.13
CA GLY A 170 -65.50 -4.95 11.60
C GLY A 170 -64.66 -5.06 12.88
N ASP A 171 -64.56 -6.24 13.50
CA ASP A 171 -63.67 -6.42 14.64
C ASP A 171 -62.20 -6.42 14.23
N LYS A 172 -61.36 -5.91 15.14
CA LYS A 172 -59.91 -5.96 15.01
C LYS A 172 -59.37 -7.14 15.80
N ILE A 173 -58.81 -8.12 15.10
CA ILE A 173 -58.29 -9.36 15.67
C ILE A 173 -56.78 -9.23 15.80
N SER A 174 -56.25 -9.47 17.01
CA SER A 174 -54.81 -9.45 17.32
C SER A 174 -54.34 -10.83 17.79
N ASP A 175 -53.05 -10.96 18.09
CA ASP A 175 -52.51 -12.19 18.72
C ASP A 175 -53.38 -12.62 19.91
N LYS A 176 -53.69 -13.92 19.96
CA LYS A 176 -54.48 -14.60 21.01
C LYS A 176 -55.93 -14.16 21.16
N THR A 177 -56.45 -13.30 20.29
CA THR A 177 -57.88 -13.00 20.27
C THR A 177 -58.66 -14.30 20.05
N GLU A 178 -59.68 -14.54 20.87
CA GLU A 178 -60.53 -15.71 20.75
C GLU A 178 -61.42 -15.55 19.51
N ILE A 179 -61.31 -16.50 18.59
CA ILE A 179 -62.05 -16.47 17.33
C ILE A 179 -63.32 -17.32 17.44
N ALA A 180 -63.18 -18.56 17.90
CA ALA A 180 -64.28 -19.51 17.99
C ALA A 180 -64.03 -20.56 19.07
N SER A 181 -65.09 -21.06 19.70
CA SER A 181 -65.04 -22.29 20.49
C SER A 181 -65.32 -23.47 19.58
N ILE A 182 -64.37 -24.39 19.45
CA ILE A 182 -64.47 -25.56 18.59
C ILE A 182 -64.59 -26.81 19.47
N VAL A 183 -65.60 -27.61 19.15
CA VAL A 183 -65.88 -28.88 19.82
C VAL A 183 -65.54 -30.00 18.86
N ASP A 184 -64.63 -30.88 19.27
CA ASP A 184 -64.40 -32.15 18.59
C ASP A 184 -65.24 -33.23 19.30
N ASP A 185 -66.38 -33.56 18.68
CA ASP A 185 -67.32 -34.57 19.14
C ASP A 185 -67.08 -35.94 18.51
N SER A 186 -65.99 -36.14 17.76
CA SER A 186 -65.65 -37.43 17.13
C SER A 186 -65.48 -38.56 18.15
N ILE A 187 -65.07 -38.20 19.37
CA ILE A 187 -64.98 -39.09 20.52
C ILE A 187 -65.67 -38.41 21.69
N MET A 188 -66.59 -39.13 22.32
CA MET A 188 -67.29 -38.67 23.52
C MET A 188 -66.74 -39.40 24.75
N LYS A 189 -66.58 -38.67 25.84
CA LYS A 189 -66.23 -39.22 27.16
C LYS A 189 -67.48 -39.36 27.99
N ILE A 190 -67.53 -40.37 28.84
CA ILE A 190 -68.62 -40.53 29.80
C ILE A 190 -68.07 -41.14 31.07
N LYS A 191 -68.47 -40.54 32.19
CA LYS A 191 -67.94 -40.86 33.51
C LYS A 191 -69.05 -41.44 34.36
N LEU A 192 -69.00 -42.76 34.56
CA LEU A 192 -70.07 -43.48 35.26
C LEU A 192 -69.59 -44.03 36.60
N PRO A 193 -70.42 -43.97 37.66
CA PRO A 193 -70.09 -44.56 38.94
C PRO A 193 -70.32 -46.07 38.93
N PHE A 194 -69.31 -46.84 39.34
CA PHE A 194 -69.37 -48.28 39.60
C PHE A 194 -69.12 -48.53 41.08
N LEU A 195 -69.64 -49.61 41.67
CA LEU A 195 -69.37 -49.95 43.06
C LEU A 195 -67.85 -50.09 43.28
N SER A 196 -67.33 -49.54 44.37
CA SER A 196 -65.88 -49.39 44.59
C SER A 196 -65.11 -50.71 44.45
N GLY A 197 -65.65 -51.82 45.00
CA GLY A 197 -65.04 -53.14 44.89
C GLY A 197 -65.03 -53.72 43.47
N GLU A 198 -66.05 -53.41 42.66
CA GLU A 198 -66.18 -53.86 41.28
C GLU A 198 -65.32 -53.02 40.34
N ALA A 199 -65.35 -51.70 40.53
CA ALA A 199 -64.53 -50.75 39.78
C ALA A 199 -63.03 -51.07 39.90
N ALA A 200 -62.57 -51.47 41.08
CA ALA A 200 -61.17 -51.88 41.30
C ALA A 200 -60.73 -53.11 40.48
N GLN A 201 -61.69 -53.92 39.99
CA GLN A 201 -61.43 -55.10 39.16
C GLN A 201 -61.54 -54.81 37.65
N ILE A 202 -61.96 -53.61 37.24
CA ILE A 202 -62.08 -53.24 35.83
C ILE A 202 -60.70 -52.79 35.32
N PRO A 203 -60.06 -53.53 34.39
CA PRO A 203 -58.79 -53.11 33.83
C PRO A 203 -58.99 -51.96 32.84
N VAL A 204 -58.08 -50.98 32.88
CA VAL A 204 -57.98 -49.93 31.85
C VAL A 204 -57.68 -50.59 30.50
N GLY A 205 -58.36 -50.15 29.44
CA GLY A 205 -58.30 -50.75 28.10
C GLY A 205 -59.33 -51.86 27.85
N SER A 206 -60.17 -52.21 28.84
CA SER A 206 -61.28 -53.14 28.62
C SER A 206 -62.36 -52.53 27.72
N THR A 207 -63.02 -53.40 26.97
CA THR A 207 -64.23 -53.04 26.22
C THR A 207 -65.38 -52.79 27.20
N ALA A 208 -66.05 -51.67 27.02
CA ALA A 208 -67.28 -51.32 27.72
C ALA A 208 -68.43 -51.26 26.73
N VAL A 209 -69.59 -51.78 27.11
CA VAL A 209 -70.81 -51.65 26.32
C VAL A 209 -71.69 -50.61 26.99
N LEU A 210 -71.91 -49.50 26.31
CA LEU A 210 -72.76 -48.41 26.78
C LEU A 210 -74.15 -48.57 26.19
N THR A 211 -75.17 -48.58 27.03
CA THR A 211 -76.57 -48.61 26.60
C THR A 211 -77.16 -47.23 26.81
N LEU A 212 -77.58 -46.58 25.73
CA LEU A 212 -78.22 -45.26 25.76
C LEU A 212 -79.58 -45.38 26.45
N SER A 213 -79.85 -44.53 27.44
CA SER A 213 -81.06 -44.62 28.26
C SER A 213 -82.33 -44.30 27.48
N ASP A 214 -82.25 -43.37 26.52
CA ASP A 214 -83.41 -42.93 25.73
C ASP A 214 -83.81 -43.92 24.63
N THR A 215 -82.82 -44.49 23.93
CA THR A 215 -83.07 -45.33 22.75
C THR A 215 -82.87 -46.83 23.01
N GLY A 216 -82.19 -47.20 24.10
CA GLY A 216 -81.76 -48.58 24.39
C GLY A 216 -80.65 -49.10 23.46
N GLU A 217 -80.11 -48.26 22.57
CA GLU A 217 -79.04 -48.63 21.64
C GLU A 217 -77.72 -48.89 22.38
N GLN A 218 -76.96 -49.89 21.91
CA GLN A 218 -75.67 -50.24 22.49
C GLN A 218 -74.52 -49.72 21.64
N VAL A 219 -73.65 -48.91 22.27
CA VAL A 219 -72.44 -48.38 21.66
C VAL A 219 -71.22 -48.94 22.37
N ASN A 220 -70.22 -49.36 21.59
CA ASN A 220 -68.97 -49.88 22.15
C ASN A 220 -68.05 -48.73 22.55
N GLY A 221 -67.53 -48.79 23.77
CA GLY A 221 -66.54 -47.88 24.32
C GLY A 221 -65.32 -48.60 24.87
N THR A 222 -64.29 -47.83 25.21
CA THR A 222 -63.08 -48.34 25.86
C THR A 222 -62.91 -47.65 27.22
N VAL A 223 -62.60 -48.41 28.26
CA VAL A 223 -62.30 -47.86 29.59
C VAL A 223 -60.95 -47.16 29.56
N VAL A 224 -60.93 -45.84 29.76
CA VAL A 224 -59.70 -45.02 29.70
C VAL A 224 -59.12 -44.77 31.09
N SER A 225 -59.96 -44.66 32.11
CA SER A 225 -59.48 -44.54 33.49
C SER A 225 -60.49 -45.07 34.50
N VAL A 226 -59.97 -45.59 35.61
CA VAL A 226 -60.74 -45.93 36.80
C VAL A 226 -60.24 -45.03 37.93
N GLY A 227 -61.15 -44.27 38.53
CA GLY A 227 -60.83 -43.38 39.65
C GLY A 227 -60.45 -44.17 40.89
N ASN A 228 -59.35 -43.77 41.55
CA ASN A 228 -58.90 -44.38 42.81
C ASN A 228 -59.59 -43.77 44.05
N MET A 229 -60.38 -42.71 43.88
CA MET A 229 -61.08 -42.04 44.96
C MET A 229 -62.47 -42.65 45.15
N ASP A 230 -62.72 -43.12 46.37
CA ASP A 230 -64.03 -43.59 46.81
C ASP A 230 -64.96 -42.41 47.09
N VAL A 231 -66.13 -42.42 46.47
CA VAL A 231 -67.17 -41.40 46.63
C VAL A 231 -68.43 -42.06 47.17
N THR A 232 -69.03 -41.50 48.22
CA THR A 232 -70.28 -42.02 48.78
C THR A 232 -71.48 -41.38 48.10
N LEU A 233 -72.29 -42.19 47.42
CA LEU A 233 -73.58 -41.77 46.87
C LEU A 233 -74.71 -41.94 47.89
N THR A 234 -75.87 -41.35 47.58
CA THR A 234 -77.12 -41.51 48.34
C THR A 234 -77.45 -42.99 48.55
N GLY A 235 -77.79 -43.33 49.79
CA GLY A 235 -78.04 -44.72 50.23
C GLY A 235 -76.79 -45.46 50.72
N GLY A 236 -75.68 -44.76 51.00
CA GLY A 236 -74.47 -45.36 51.60
C GLY A 236 -73.63 -46.20 50.63
N ARG A 237 -73.88 -46.08 49.32
CA ARG A 237 -73.13 -46.81 48.28
C ARG A 237 -71.80 -46.12 48.03
N ILE A 238 -70.70 -46.85 48.21
CA ILE A 238 -69.36 -46.36 47.90
C ILE A 238 -69.05 -46.73 46.45
N VAL A 239 -68.80 -45.73 45.61
CA VAL A 239 -68.53 -45.89 44.18
C VAL A 239 -67.19 -45.29 43.79
N ARG A 240 -66.64 -45.78 42.69
CA ARG A 240 -65.53 -45.16 41.95
C ARG A 240 -66.01 -44.82 40.56
N TYR A 241 -65.53 -43.71 40.03
CA TYR A 241 -65.87 -43.29 38.68
C TYR A 241 -64.99 -43.98 37.65
N VAL A 242 -65.63 -44.63 36.68
CA VAL A 242 -64.98 -45.21 35.51
C VAL A 242 -65.24 -44.27 34.33
N THR A 243 -64.16 -43.79 33.71
CA THR A 243 -64.23 -42.95 32.51
C THR A 243 -64.06 -43.83 31.28
N MET A 244 -65.01 -43.74 30.37
CA MET A 244 -65.02 -44.48 29.10
C MET A 244 -65.00 -43.49 27.94
N GLU A 245 -64.30 -43.86 26.86
CA GLU A 245 -64.34 -43.13 25.59
C GLU A 245 -65.11 -43.95 24.56
N VAL A 246 -65.96 -43.26 23.80
CA VAL A 246 -66.87 -43.84 22.81
C VAL A 246 -66.69 -43.08 21.51
N GLN A 247 -66.56 -43.80 20.39
CA GLN A 247 -66.55 -43.19 19.07
C GLN A 247 -67.96 -42.70 18.73
N ASN A 248 -68.13 -41.43 18.37
CA ASN A 248 -69.46 -40.87 18.12
C ASN A 248 -69.94 -41.26 16.71
N PRO A 249 -71.00 -42.08 16.56
CA PRO A 249 -71.58 -42.41 15.26
C PRO A 249 -72.37 -41.25 14.62
N GLY A 250 -72.35 -40.06 15.24
CA GLY A 250 -73.04 -38.84 14.78
C GLY A 250 -74.32 -38.51 15.54
N GLY A 251 -74.70 -39.33 16.53
CA GLY A 251 -75.93 -39.17 17.31
C GLY A 251 -75.74 -38.98 18.81
N LEU A 252 -74.51 -39.05 19.34
CA LEU A 252 -74.25 -38.85 20.77
C LEU A 252 -74.12 -37.36 21.09
N THR A 253 -74.94 -36.86 22.00
CA THR A 253 -74.92 -35.46 22.47
C THR A 253 -74.74 -35.40 23.99
N LYS A 254 -74.48 -34.19 24.52
CA LYS A 254 -74.33 -33.96 25.98
C LYS A 254 -75.61 -34.21 26.78
N ASP A 255 -76.76 -34.26 26.11
CA ASP A 255 -78.07 -34.45 26.75
C ASP A 255 -78.46 -35.93 26.87
N ILE A 256 -77.80 -36.82 26.12
CA ILE A 256 -78.09 -38.26 26.16
C ILE A 256 -77.42 -38.86 27.39
N SER A 257 -78.23 -39.50 28.24
CA SER A 257 -77.71 -40.33 29.33
C SER A 257 -77.48 -41.76 28.85
N ALA A 258 -76.48 -42.43 29.43
CA ALA A 258 -76.19 -43.83 29.18
C ALA A 258 -75.78 -44.54 30.46
N THR A 259 -76.05 -45.85 30.47
CA THR A 259 -75.48 -46.81 31.43
C THR A 259 -74.36 -47.58 30.75
N ALA A 260 -73.41 -48.13 31.50
CA ALA A 260 -72.35 -48.96 30.92
C ALA A 260 -72.18 -50.27 31.69
N THR A 261 -71.83 -51.29 30.91
CA THR A 261 -71.31 -52.56 31.42
C THR A 261 -69.85 -52.66 31.04
N ALA A 262 -68.96 -52.74 32.03
CA ALA A 262 -67.51 -52.82 31.83
C ALA A 262 -66.94 -53.93 32.72
N GLY A 263 -66.12 -54.81 32.15
CA GLY A 263 -65.56 -55.96 32.89
C GLY A 263 -66.60 -56.93 33.46
N GLY A 264 -67.83 -56.94 32.94
CA GLY A 264 -68.94 -57.76 33.43
C GLY A 264 -69.75 -57.13 34.58
N PHE A 265 -69.39 -55.92 35.03
CA PHE A 265 -70.10 -55.17 36.06
C PHE A 265 -70.93 -54.05 35.43
N VAL A 266 -72.05 -53.70 36.06
CA VAL A 266 -72.98 -52.66 35.58
C VAL A 266 -72.83 -51.41 36.43
N CYS A 267 -72.86 -50.24 35.80
CA CYS A 267 -72.79 -48.97 36.52
C CYS A 267 -73.97 -48.79 37.49
N THR A 268 -73.74 -48.09 38.59
CA THR A 268 -74.71 -47.86 39.66
C THR A 268 -75.72 -46.75 39.35
N MET A 269 -75.37 -45.87 38.40
CA MET A 269 -76.18 -44.75 37.95
C MET A 269 -75.82 -44.44 36.50
N GLU A 270 -76.80 -43.96 35.73
CA GLU A 270 -76.54 -43.37 34.41
C GLU A 270 -75.78 -42.05 34.53
N GLY A 271 -75.14 -41.63 33.44
CA GLY A 271 -74.46 -40.35 33.33
C GLY A 271 -74.53 -39.85 31.90
N THR A 272 -74.15 -38.60 31.68
CA THR A 272 -74.21 -37.95 30.38
C THR A 272 -72.85 -37.92 29.71
N PHE A 273 -72.86 -37.81 28.38
CA PHE A 273 -71.62 -37.65 27.61
C PHE A 273 -71.06 -36.24 27.73
N GLU A 274 -69.74 -36.14 27.73
CA GLU A 274 -68.97 -34.91 27.64
C GLU A 274 -68.10 -34.99 26.37
N ALA A 275 -68.00 -33.90 25.62
CA ALA A 275 -67.11 -33.84 24.47
C ALA A 275 -65.67 -34.04 24.93
N LYS A 276 -64.88 -34.80 24.16
CA LYS A 276 -63.50 -35.16 24.57
C LYS A 276 -62.61 -33.93 24.75
N LEU A 277 -62.80 -32.92 23.91
CA LEU A 277 -62.07 -31.66 23.87
C LEU A 277 -62.99 -30.51 23.45
N GLU A 278 -63.09 -29.49 24.28
CA GLU A 278 -63.63 -28.18 23.92
C GLU A 278 -62.44 -27.22 23.88
N THR A 279 -62.08 -26.76 22.68
CA THR A 279 -60.88 -25.96 22.46
C THR A 279 -61.26 -24.60 21.93
N THR A 280 -60.77 -23.55 22.58
CA THR A 280 -60.92 -22.19 22.06
C THR A 280 -59.86 -21.93 21.00
N MET A 281 -60.30 -21.77 19.75
CA MET A 281 -59.45 -21.33 18.66
C MET A 281 -59.08 -19.87 18.86
N LYS A 282 -57.78 -19.63 19.00
CA LYS A 282 -57.20 -18.28 19.14
C LYS A 282 -56.50 -17.88 17.85
N ALA A 283 -56.53 -16.58 17.58
CA ALA A 283 -55.81 -15.98 16.47
C ALA A 283 -54.30 -16.12 16.67
N ASP A 284 -53.61 -16.65 15.66
CA ASP A 284 -52.15 -16.67 15.56
C ASP A 284 -51.74 -15.65 14.50
N LEU A 285 -51.68 -14.39 14.90
CA LEU A 285 -51.46 -13.26 14.00
C LEU A 285 -50.37 -12.34 14.59
N PRO A 286 -49.28 -12.08 13.85
CA PRO A 286 -48.21 -11.20 14.33
C PRO A 286 -48.61 -9.72 14.33
N SER A 287 -49.66 -9.35 13.57
CA SER A 287 -50.18 -7.99 13.54
C SER A 287 -51.71 -8.00 13.48
N GLY A 288 -52.34 -6.97 14.02
CA GLY A 288 -53.79 -6.90 14.10
C GLY A 288 -54.43 -6.74 12.72
N VAL A 289 -55.40 -7.60 12.40
CA VAL A 289 -56.16 -7.59 11.14
C VAL A 289 -57.61 -7.18 11.40
N GLU A 290 -58.27 -6.60 10.41
CA GLU A 290 -59.69 -6.25 10.51
C GLU A 290 -60.55 -7.25 9.73
N VAL A 291 -61.63 -7.72 10.34
CA VAL A 291 -62.57 -8.68 9.74
C VAL A 291 -63.43 -7.97 8.72
N SER A 292 -63.32 -8.36 7.45
CA SER A 292 -64.18 -7.86 6.37
C SER A 292 -65.51 -8.61 6.31
N ALA A 293 -65.49 -9.93 6.34
CA ALA A 293 -66.69 -10.79 6.33
C ALA A 293 -66.40 -12.16 6.96
N LEU A 294 -67.37 -12.73 7.68
CA LEU A 294 -67.30 -14.10 8.20
C LEU A 294 -67.67 -15.10 7.10
N LEU A 295 -66.91 -16.20 6.99
CA LEU A 295 -67.14 -17.27 6.01
C LEU A 295 -67.77 -18.52 6.63
N VAL A 296 -67.79 -18.59 7.97
CA VAL A 296 -68.34 -19.72 8.74
C VAL A 296 -69.39 -19.22 9.73
N HIS A 297 -70.29 -20.12 10.10
CA HIS A 297 -71.38 -19.89 11.05
C HIS A 297 -71.32 -20.90 12.21
N GLU A 298 -72.05 -20.63 13.28
CA GLU A 298 -72.19 -21.58 14.38
C GLU A 298 -72.87 -22.87 13.90
N GLY A 299 -72.30 -24.01 14.27
CA GLY A 299 -72.70 -25.34 13.79
C GLY A 299 -71.94 -25.84 12.56
N ASP A 300 -71.12 -25.02 11.90
CA ASP A 300 -70.31 -25.47 10.76
C ASP A 300 -69.15 -26.38 11.23
N TYR A 301 -68.86 -27.41 10.44
CA TYR A 301 -67.68 -28.26 10.63
C TYR A 301 -66.49 -27.69 9.87
N VAL A 302 -65.41 -27.40 10.58
CA VAL A 302 -64.16 -26.90 9.99
C VAL A 302 -63.03 -27.90 10.19
N THR A 303 -62.16 -28.01 9.19
CA THR A 303 -60.86 -28.69 9.32
C THR A 303 -59.73 -27.65 9.31
N LYS A 304 -58.54 -28.03 9.80
CA LYS A 304 -57.34 -27.20 9.63
C LYS A 304 -57.17 -26.76 8.18
N GLY A 305 -57.03 -25.46 7.95
CA GLY A 305 -56.93 -24.86 6.62
C GLY A 305 -58.26 -24.34 6.02
N THR A 306 -59.40 -24.59 6.66
CA THR A 306 -60.72 -24.09 6.18
C THR A 306 -60.80 -22.57 6.38
N PRO A 307 -61.15 -21.77 5.36
CA PRO A 307 -61.33 -20.32 5.52
C PRO A 307 -62.44 -19.97 6.52
N VAL A 308 -62.11 -19.19 7.55
CA VAL A 308 -63.02 -18.78 8.64
C VAL A 308 -63.57 -17.39 8.41
N PHE A 309 -62.72 -16.44 8.01
CA PHE A 309 -63.11 -15.06 7.70
C PHE A 309 -62.19 -14.44 6.65
N THR A 310 -62.69 -13.39 6.00
CA THR A 310 -61.92 -12.54 5.09
C THR A 310 -61.36 -11.33 5.83
N ILE A 311 -60.13 -10.97 5.49
CA ILE A 311 -59.36 -9.86 6.05
C ILE A 311 -59.54 -8.64 5.15
N GLU A 312 -59.68 -7.45 5.75
CA GLU A 312 -59.70 -6.21 4.99
C GLU A 312 -58.39 -6.05 4.19
N SER A 313 -58.48 -5.75 2.88
CA SER A 313 -57.33 -5.73 1.96
C SER A 313 -56.16 -4.86 2.44
N LYS A 314 -56.46 -3.73 3.11
CA LYS A 314 -55.44 -2.84 3.67
C LYS A 314 -54.69 -3.49 4.82
N SER A 315 -55.39 -4.17 5.73
CA SER A 315 -54.80 -4.88 6.85
C SER A 315 -54.04 -6.13 6.41
N ALA A 316 -54.53 -6.85 5.40
CA ALA A 316 -53.82 -7.98 4.77
C ALA A 316 -52.48 -7.54 4.14
N ALA A 317 -52.47 -6.43 3.39
CA ALA A 317 -51.25 -5.88 2.82
C ALA A 317 -50.25 -5.43 3.91
N ALA A 318 -50.73 -4.84 5.01
CA ALA A 318 -49.90 -4.46 6.14
C ALA A 318 -49.29 -5.66 6.88
N LEU A 319 -50.05 -6.76 6.98
CA LEU A 319 -49.57 -8.03 7.53
C LEU A 319 -48.40 -8.59 6.71
N ILE A 320 -48.57 -8.77 5.41
CA ILE A 320 -47.50 -9.26 4.50
C ILE A 320 -46.29 -8.32 4.52
N ARG A 321 -46.53 -7.01 4.58
CA ARG A 321 -45.45 -6.02 4.71
C ARG A 321 -44.62 -6.22 5.98
N THR A 322 -45.24 -6.62 7.10
CA THR A 322 -44.51 -6.85 8.36
C THR A 322 -43.52 -8.01 8.22
N TYR A 323 -43.91 -9.10 7.55
CA TYR A 323 -43.00 -10.21 7.23
C TYR A 323 -41.91 -9.80 6.23
N LYS A 324 -42.25 -9.00 5.22
CA LYS A 324 -41.27 -8.43 4.30
C LYS A 324 -40.26 -7.54 5.00
N ASP A 325 -40.70 -6.63 5.87
CA ASP A 325 -39.83 -5.73 6.63
C ASP A 325 -38.88 -6.54 7.55
N ALA A 326 -39.35 -7.68 8.08
CA ALA A 326 -38.50 -8.61 8.84
C ALA A 326 -37.45 -9.32 7.97
N LEU A 327 -37.83 -9.73 6.75
CA LEU A 327 -36.91 -10.30 5.75
C LEU A 327 -35.85 -9.28 5.33
N ASP A 328 -36.25 -8.07 4.96
CA ASP A 328 -35.34 -6.99 4.53
C ASP A 328 -34.36 -6.62 5.67
N LYS A 329 -34.81 -6.66 6.93
CA LYS A 329 -33.94 -6.46 8.10
C LYS A 329 -32.95 -7.62 8.27
N ALA A 330 -33.39 -8.86 8.09
CA ALA A 330 -32.51 -10.02 8.18
C ALA A 330 -31.47 -10.02 7.04
N GLU A 331 -31.86 -9.63 5.83
CA GLU A 331 -30.96 -9.45 4.69
C GLU A 331 -29.90 -8.37 4.97
N SER A 332 -30.31 -7.22 5.50
CA SER A 332 -29.38 -6.15 5.89
C SER A 332 -28.38 -6.60 6.97
N SER A 333 -28.83 -7.44 7.90
CA SER A 333 -27.97 -8.03 8.94
C SER A 333 -26.99 -9.05 8.36
N LEU A 334 -27.44 -9.87 7.40
CA LEU A 334 -26.61 -10.83 6.68
C LEU A 334 -25.50 -10.11 5.91
N GLU A 335 -25.86 -9.06 5.16
CA GLU A 335 -24.92 -8.25 4.41
C GLU A 335 -23.90 -7.56 5.34
N SER A 336 -24.34 -7.03 6.48
CA SER A 336 -23.44 -6.44 7.48
C SER A 336 -22.46 -7.47 8.05
N ALA A 337 -22.95 -8.69 8.35
CA ALA A 337 -22.10 -9.77 8.85
C ALA A 337 -21.09 -10.25 7.81
N LYS A 338 -21.50 -10.32 6.53
CA LYS A 338 -20.63 -10.66 5.41
C LYS A 338 -19.53 -9.62 5.22
N ASN A 339 -19.88 -8.34 5.19
CA ASN A 339 -18.89 -7.25 5.11
C ASN A 339 -17.93 -7.28 6.30
N SER A 340 -18.42 -7.61 7.50
CA SER A 340 -17.56 -7.77 8.68
C SER A 340 -16.59 -8.97 8.52
N LEU A 341 -17.05 -10.07 7.94
CA LEU A 341 -16.21 -11.23 7.66
C LEU A 341 -15.13 -10.87 6.63
N ASP A 342 -15.51 -10.24 5.52
CA ASP A 342 -14.59 -9.84 4.45
C ASP A 342 -13.49 -8.91 4.99
N ASN A 343 -13.85 -7.88 5.76
CA ASN A 343 -12.88 -6.99 6.41
C ASN A 343 -11.96 -7.74 7.40
N THR A 344 -12.49 -8.72 8.13
CA THR A 344 -11.71 -9.52 9.07
C THR A 344 -10.78 -10.47 8.34
N GLN A 345 -11.20 -11.01 7.21
CA GLN A 345 -10.39 -11.85 6.32
C GLN A 345 -9.24 -11.04 5.73
N GLU A 346 -9.49 -9.83 5.20
CA GLU A 346 -8.42 -8.94 4.73
C GLU A 346 -7.42 -8.62 5.85
N THR A 347 -7.92 -8.36 7.06
CA THR A 347 -7.06 -8.13 8.23
C THR A 347 -6.23 -9.38 8.58
N TYR A 348 -6.80 -10.57 8.46
CA TYR A 348 -6.11 -11.85 8.68
C TYR A 348 -5.03 -12.09 7.61
N ASP A 349 -5.33 -11.80 6.35
CA ASP A 349 -4.39 -11.99 5.23
C ASP A 349 -3.16 -11.08 5.38
N ASN A 350 -3.31 -9.91 5.99
CA ASN A 350 -2.18 -9.01 6.30
C ASN A 350 -1.14 -9.61 7.27
N TYR A 351 -1.43 -10.72 7.95
CA TYR A 351 -0.46 -11.44 8.80
C TYR A 351 0.50 -12.34 8.00
N THR A 352 0.19 -12.62 6.72
CA THR A 352 1.08 -13.34 5.82
C THR A 352 1.59 -12.39 4.75
N ILE A 353 2.87 -12.07 4.81
CA ILE A 353 3.46 -11.06 3.93
C ILE A 353 4.21 -11.77 2.81
N THR A 354 3.81 -11.46 1.58
CA THR A 354 4.34 -12.05 0.36
C THR A 354 5.12 -11.04 -0.47
N ALA A 355 5.99 -11.53 -1.35
CA ALA A 355 6.75 -10.70 -2.26
C ALA A 355 5.83 -10.14 -3.38
N PRO A 356 5.73 -8.80 -3.58
CA PRO A 356 4.92 -8.20 -4.63
C PRO A 356 5.53 -8.36 -6.03
N ILE A 357 6.84 -8.59 -6.09
CA ILE A 357 7.63 -8.78 -7.32
C ILE A 357 8.61 -9.94 -7.16
N SER A 358 9.03 -10.51 -8.29
CA SER A 358 10.22 -11.36 -8.30
C SER A 358 11.47 -10.47 -8.32
N GLY A 359 12.47 -10.79 -7.52
CA GLY A 359 13.67 -9.98 -7.42
C GLY A 359 14.59 -10.43 -6.30
N LYS A 360 15.58 -9.62 -5.97
CA LYS A 360 16.58 -9.93 -4.94
C LYS A 360 16.32 -9.14 -3.67
N VAL A 361 16.41 -9.81 -2.53
CA VAL A 361 16.29 -9.19 -1.20
C VAL A 361 17.55 -8.39 -0.91
N ILE A 362 17.41 -7.09 -0.68
CA ILE A 362 18.54 -6.17 -0.42
C ILE A 362 18.75 -5.98 1.08
N THR A 363 17.66 -5.81 1.82
CA THR A 363 17.70 -5.59 3.26
C THR A 363 16.61 -6.41 3.94
N LYS A 364 16.93 -6.92 5.13
CA LYS A 364 16.01 -7.63 6.03
C LYS A 364 16.08 -6.93 7.40
N SER A 365 15.18 -5.98 7.61
CA SER A 365 15.16 -5.15 8.82
C SER A 365 14.58 -5.89 10.04
N ILE A 366 13.75 -6.90 9.82
CA ILE A 366 13.02 -7.62 10.88
C ILE A 366 13.36 -9.11 10.86
N LYS A 367 13.60 -9.68 12.05
CA LYS A 367 13.97 -11.07 12.28
C LYS A 367 12.85 -11.85 12.98
N VAL A 368 12.96 -13.17 12.97
CA VAL A 368 12.07 -14.04 13.75
C VAL A 368 12.19 -13.70 15.24
N GLY A 369 11.06 -13.56 15.92
CA GLY A 369 10.96 -13.14 17.32
C GLY A 369 10.88 -11.63 17.53
N ASP A 370 11.10 -10.81 16.49
CA ASP A 370 10.90 -9.38 16.58
C ASP A 370 9.41 -9.05 16.61
N LYS A 371 9.06 -8.01 17.38
CA LYS A 371 7.69 -7.53 17.48
C LYS A 371 7.46 -6.34 16.55
N ILE A 372 6.55 -6.51 15.60
CA ILE A 372 6.09 -5.44 14.72
C ILE A 372 5.04 -4.62 15.47
N THR A 373 5.30 -3.32 15.61
CA THR A 373 4.37 -2.35 16.16
C THR A 373 3.92 -1.39 15.06
N LYS A 374 2.73 -0.80 15.20
CA LYS A 374 2.28 0.26 14.29
C LYS A 374 3.19 1.46 14.43
N SER A 375 3.94 1.76 13.37
CA SER A 375 4.66 3.02 13.21
C SER A 375 3.68 4.19 13.12
N THR A 376 4.11 5.40 13.51
CA THR A 376 3.35 6.65 13.34
C THR A 376 2.96 6.90 11.87
N SER A 377 3.71 6.31 10.93
CA SER A 377 3.46 6.35 9.49
C SER A 377 2.44 5.30 9.00
N GLY A 378 1.83 4.52 9.90
CA GLY A 378 0.80 3.52 9.60
C GLY A 378 1.33 2.17 9.08
N SER A 379 2.59 2.08 8.67
CA SER A 379 3.23 0.84 8.21
C SER A 379 4.69 0.75 8.63
N THR A 380 5.20 -0.47 8.79
CA THR A 380 6.59 -0.75 9.19
C THR A 380 7.30 -1.50 8.07
N THR A 381 8.40 -0.95 7.55
CA THR A 381 9.23 -1.61 6.52
C THR A 381 9.97 -2.79 7.11
N LEU A 382 9.73 -3.97 6.54
CA LEU A 382 10.33 -5.23 6.95
C LEU A 382 11.56 -5.59 6.12
N ALA A 383 11.45 -5.43 4.81
CA ALA A 383 12.49 -5.77 3.84
C ALA A 383 12.38 -4.91 2.58
N THR A 384 13.43 -4.83 1.79
CA THR A 384 13.42 -4.15 0.48
C THR A 384 13.86 -5.12 -0.60
N ILE A 385 13.11 -5.20 -1.70
CA ILE A 385 13.36 -6.07 -2.86
C ILE A 385 13.66 -5.20 -4.07
N TYR A 386 14.74 -5.51 -4.79
CA TYR A 386 15.06 -4.89 -6.07
C TYR A 386 14.69 -5.79 -7.24
N ASP A 387 14.04 -5.19 -8.23
CA ASP A 387 13.87 -5.79 -9.56
C ASP A 387 15.20 -5.66 -10.32
N MET A 388 15.96 -6.75 -10.39
CA MET A 388 17.25 -6.81 -11.07
C MET A 388 17.13 -7.17 -12.56
N SER A 389 15.92 -7.15 -13.14
CA SER A 389 15.71 -7.48 -14.56
C SER A 389 16.34 -6.47 -15.52
N ASN A 390 16.54 -5.23 -15.07
CA ASN A 390 17.26 -4.20 -15.80
C ASN A 390 17.79 -3.16 -14.81
N TYR A 391 18.83 -2.43 -15.20
CA TYR A 391 19.38 -1.31 -14.43
C TYR A 391 19.23 0.00 -15.19
N THR A 392 19.05 1.06 -14.42
CA THR A 392 18.95 2.41 -14.97
C THR A 392 19.82 3.34 -14.15
N PHE A 393 20.38 4.36 -14.77
CA PHE A 393 20.97 5.46 -14.02
C PHE A 393 20.47 6.78 -14.58
N GLU A 394 20.45 7.79 -13.72
CA GLU A 394 20.10 9.15 -14.12
C GLU A 394 21.38 9.97 -14.22
N MET A 395 21.59 10.58 -15.37
CA MET A 395 22.68 11.54 -15.58
C MET A 395 22.09 12.96 -15.66
N SER A 396 22.82 13.93 -15.12
CA SER A 396 22.37 15.33 -15.11
C SER A 396 22.93 16.05 -16.34
N VAL A 397 22.06 16.54 -17.22
CA VAL A 397 22.42 17.28 -18.44
C VAL A 397 22.07 18.76 -18.30
N ASP A 398 22.94 19.67 -18.76
CA ASP A 398 22.70 21.12 -18.71
C ASP A 398 21.55 21.55 -19.65
N GLU A 399 20.83 22.62 -19.29
CA GLU A 399 19.78 23.25 -20.10
C GLU A 399 20.23 23.61 -21.54
N LEU A 400 21.50 23.95 -21.73
CA LEU A 400 22.03 24.25 -23.06
C LEU A 400 22.13 22.99 -23.95
N ASP A 401 22.43 21.84 -23.36
CA ASP A 401 22.75 20.61 -24.08
C ASP A 401 21.55 19.65 -24.17
N VAL A 402 20.59 19.73 -23.24
CA VAL A 402 19.42 18.83 -23.19
C VAL A 402 18.58 18.86 -24.48
N LYS A 403 18.56 19.98 -25.21
CA LYS A 403 17.83 20.10 -26.48
C LYS A 403 18.38 19.19 -27.59
N SER A 404 19.64 18.79 -27.48
CA SER A 404 20.31 17.90 -28.44
C SER A 404 20.14 16.43 -28.07
N VAL A 405 19.63 16.13 -26.87
CA VAL A 405 19.42 14.77 -26.39
C VAL A 405 18.03 14.28 -26.78
N ALA A 406 17.95 13.07 -27.34
CA ALA A 406 16.71 12.44 -27.75
C ALA A 406 16.63 10.99 -27.25
N VAL A 407 15.41 10.54 -26.96
CA VAL A 407 15.13 9.14 -26.60
C VAL A 407 15.57 8.22 -27.75
N GLY A 408 16.30 7.16 -27.41
CA GLY A 408 16.86 6.18 -28.36
C GLY A 408 18.32 6.41 -28.73
N GLN A 409 18.96 7.49 -28.26
CA GLN A 409 20.41 7.67 -28.44
C GLN A 409 21.21 6.62 -27.67
N LYS A 410 22.33 6.19 -28.27
CA LYS A 410 23.28 5.26 -27.66
C LYS A 410 24.18 5.97 -26.65
N VAL A 411 24.44 5.28 -25.55
CA VAL A 411 25.24 5.76 -24.43
C VAL A 411 26.35 4.76 -24.16
N GLU A 412 27.59 5.23 -24.15
CA GLU A 412 28.74 4.46 -23.67
C GLU A 412 28.88 4.70 -22.17
N ILE A 413 28.90 3.63 -21.39
CA ILE A 413 28.90 3.69 -19.92
C ILE A 413 30.21 3.10 -19.42
N THR A 414 30.90 3.83 -18.54
CA THR A 414 32.11 3.37 -17.86
C THR A 414 31.95 3.45 -16.36
N ALA A 415 32.49 2.48 -15.64
CA ALA A 415 32.49 2.45 -14.19
C ALA A 415 33.92 2.37 -13.69
N ASP A 416 34.34 3.30 -12.83
CA ASP A 416 35.67 3.27 -12.21
C ASP A 416 35.92 1.97 -11.43
N ALA A 417 34.86 1.40 -10.85
CA ALA A 417 34.89 0.15 -10.11
C ALA A 417 35.22 -1.07 -10.99
N VAL A 418 34.98 -0.98 -12.31
CA VAL A 418 35.18 -2.08 -13.27
C VAL A 418 36.16 -1.63 -14.35
N SER A 419 37.46 -1.77 -14.06
CA SER A 419 38.51 -1.26 -14.93
C SER A 419 38.56 -1.96 -16.29
N GLY A 420 38.60 -1.17 -17.37
CA GLY A 420 38.87 -1.63 -18.74
C GLY A 420 37.67 -2.23 -19.48
N LYS A 421 36.45 -2.12 -18.95
CA LYS A 421 35.21 -2.50 -19.65
C LYS A 421 34.37 -1.25 -19.95
N THR A 422 33.76 -1.25 -21.12
CA THR A 422 32.73 -0.27 -21.53
C THR A 422 31.43 -1.01 -21.71
N PHE A 423 30.36 -0.45 -21.16
CA PHE A 423 29.00 -0.96 -21.24
C PHE A 423 28.19 -0.09 -22.19
N SER A 424 27.12 -0.64 -22.75
CA SER A 424 26.20 0.07 -23.63
C SER A 424 24.86 0.29 -22.95
N GLY A 425 24.25 1.42 -23.23
CA GLY A 425 22.90 1.72 -22.81
C GLY A 425 22.18 2.65 -23.78
N THR A 426 20.90 2.84 -23.53
CA THR A 426 20.03 3.63 -24.38
C THR A 426 19.29 4.67 -23.55
N VAL A 427 19.19 5.90 -24.08
CA VAL A 427 18.39 6.96 -23.46
C VAL A 427 16.91 6.59 -23.54
N THR A 428 16.26 6.36 -22.39
CA THR A 428 14.85 5.96 -22.33
C THR A 428 13.93 7.09 -21.90
N ASN A 429 14.42 8.04 -21.11
CA ASN A 429 13.65 9.20 -20.70
C ASN A 429 14.50 10.47 -20.61
N VAL A 430 13.96 11.58 -21.09
CA VAL A 430 14.49 12.93 -20.85
C VAL A 430 13.44 13.66 -20.03
N SER A 431 13.72 13.90 -18.75
CA SER A 431 12.77 14.54 -17.84
C SER A 431 12.49 15.97 -18.30
N LEU A 432 11.22 16.36 -18.36
CA LEU A 432 10.82 17.75 -18.58
C LEU A 432 10.91 18.60 -17.30
N LYS A 433 11.09 17.94 -16.15
CA LYS A 433 11.23 18.60 -14.86
C LYS A 433 12.71 18.87 -14.60
N SER A 434 13.10 20.15 -14.60
CA SER A 434 14.45 20.57 -14.24
C SER A 434 14.69 20.56 -12.74
N THR A 435 15.94 20.36 -12.36
CA THR A 435 16.46 20.58 -11.02
C THR A 435 17.42 21.78 -11.08
N THR A 436 17.26 22.75 -10.18
CA THR A 436 18.17 23.88 -10.07
C THR A 436 18.99 23.71 -8.80
N THR A 437 20.30 23.49 -8.95
CA THR A 437 21.23 23.35 -7.83
C THR A 437 22.32 24.41 -7.99
N ASP A 438 22.52 25.24 -6.96
CA ASP A 438 23.52 26.31 -6.95
C ASP A 438 23.45 27.29 -8.14
N GLY A 439 22.25 27.48 -8.70
CA GLY A 439 22.00 28.39 -9.83
C GLY A 439 22.26 27.80 -11.21
N VAL A 440 22.61 26.51 -11.31
CA VAL A 440 22.71 25.76 -12.58
C VAL A 440 21.44 24.92 -12.76
N THR A 441 20.82 25.02 -13.93
CA THR A 441 19.61 24.25 -14.29
C THR A 441 20.02 22.97 -15.01
N ASN A 442 19.68 21.83 -14.42
CA ASN A 442 19.96 20.51 -14.97
C ASN A 442 18.66 19.76 -15.26
N TYR A 443 18.68 18.96 -16.31
CA TYR A 443 17.61 18.07 -16.70
C TYR A 443 18.08 16.63 -16.51
N PRO A 444 17.42 15.85 -15.62
CA PRO A 444 17.72 14.43 -15.47
C PRO A 444 17.39 13.66 -16.75
N VAL A 445 18.35 12.91 -17.25
CA VAL A 445 18.18 11.98 -18.37
C VAL A 445 18.35 10.57 -17.82
N THR A 446 17.34 9.73 -17.98
CA THR A 446 17.36 8.33 -17.57
C THR A 446 17.89 7.47 -18.70
N ILE A 447 18.92 6.69 -18.41
CA ILE A 447 19.54 5.73 -19.31
C ILE A 447 19.27 4.34 -18.78
N THR A 448 18.84 3.45 -19.65
CA THR A 448 18.68 2.03 -19.36
C THR A 448 19.88 1.27 -19.91
N LEU A 449 20.46 0.40 -19.09
CA LEU A 449 21.60 -0.42 -19.48
C LEU A 449 21.13 -1.54 -20.40
N ASP A 450 21.84 -1.73 -21.51
CA ASP A 450 21.60 -2.84 -22.44
C ASP A 450 22.48 -4.06 -22.08
N ASP A 451 23.62 -3.83 -21.42
CA ASP A 451 24.55 -4.84 -20.94
C ASP A 451 25.15 -4.49 -19.55
N GLY A 452 25.98 -5.38 -18.99
CA GLY A 452 26.69 -5.13 -17.74
C GLY A 452 25.94 -5.46 -16.45
N MET A 453 24.74 -6.05 -16.54
CA MET A 453 23.93 -6.43 -15.36
C MET A 453 24.59 -7.48 -14.44
N ASP A 454 25.55 -8.25 -14.93
CA ASP A 454 26.30 -9.22 -14.13
C ASP A 454 27.50 -8.60 -13.37
N ASP A 455 28.04 -7.50 -13.89
CA ASP A 455 29.27 -6.85 -13.38
C ASP A 455 28.95 -5.60 -12.54
N LEU A 456 27.90 -4.87 -12.92
CA LEU A 456 27.49 -3.63 -12.29
C LEU A 456 26.42 -3.90 -11.24
N LEU A 457 26.46 -3.17 -10.13
CA LEU A 457 25.45 -3.28 -9.07
C LEU A 457 24.75 -1.94 -8.86
N PRO A 458 23.46 -1.95 -8.49
CA PRO A 458 22.80 -0.75 -8.00
C PRO A 458 23.59 -0.11 -6.84
N GLY A 459 23.69 1.22 -6.88
CA GLY A 459 24.50 2.03 -5.96
C GLY A 459 25.90 2.38 -6.48
N MET A 460 26.38 1.76 -7.57
CA MET A 460 27.67 2.13 -8.18
C MET A 460 27.57 3.47 -8.93
N ASN A 461 28.63 4.28 -8.85
CA ASN A 461 28.79 5.47 -9.69
C ASN A 461 29.30 5.07 -11.08
N VAL A 462 28.71 5.67 -12.11
CA VAL A 462 29.08 5.47 -13.51
C VAL A 462 29.16 6.80 -14.24
N ASP A 463 30.00 6.83 -15.26
CA ASP A 463 30.09 7.91 -16.24
C ASP A 463 29.43 7.46 -17.53
N GLY A 464 28.42 8.19 -17.97
CA GLY A 464 27.72 7.97 -19.24
C GLY A 464 28.16 8.99 -20.27
N VAL A 465 28.39 8.54 -21.49
CA VAL A 465 28.73 9.38 -22.64
C VAL A 465 27.69 9.16 -23.73
N ILE A 466 26.76 10.11 -23.89
CA ILE A 466 25.74 10.09 -24.94
C ILE A 466 26.38 10.51 -26.26
N VAL A 467 26.19 9.71 -27.31
CA VAL A 467 26.57 10.09 -28.67
C VAL A 467 25.43 10.90 -29.29
N LEU A 468 25.62 12.21 -29.45
CA LEU A 468 24.58 13.12 -29.96
C LEU A 468 24.40 12.97 -31.47
N ASN A 469 25.50 13.15 -32.19
CA ASN A 469 25.58 13.09 -33.64
C ASN A 469 26.91 12.47 -34.06
N GLU A 470 26.90 11.72 -35.16
CA GLU A 470 28.07 11.07 -35.75
C GLU A 470 28.10 11.35 -37.25
N ALA A 471 29.26 11.71 -37.77
CA ALA A 471 29.51 11.83 -39.19
C ALA A 471 30.77 11.05 -39.57
N SER A 472 30.65 10.16 -40.55
CA SER A 472 31.73 9.31 -41.01
C SER A 472 32.36 9.83 -42.30
N ASP A 473 33.67 9.61 -42.47
CA ASP A 473 34.46 10.02 -43.65
C ASP A 473 34.37 11.53 -44.01
N VAL A 474 34.34 12.40 -43.01
CA VAL A 474 34.23 13.87 -43.21
C VAL A 474 35.58 14.57 -43.13
N LEU A 475 35.75 15.65 -43.91
CA LEU A 475 36.97 16.48 -43.85
C LEU A 475 37.02 17.20 -42.51
N THR A 476 38.12 17.07 -41.78
CA THR A 476 38.27 17.71 -40.47
C THR A 476 39.58 18.47 -40.35
N ILE A 477 39.54 19.50 -39.52
CA ILE A 477 40.71 20.25 -39.07
C ILE A 477 40.75 20.27 -37.54
N PRO A 478 41.93 20.41 -36.89
CA PRO A 478 41.99 20.63 -35.45
C PRO A 478 41.15 21.85 -35.06
N ALA A 479 40.46 21.80 -33.91
CA ALA A 479 39.63 22.91 -33.43
C ALA A 479 40.44 24.22 -33.32
N ASP A 480 41.71 24.13 -32.92
CA ASP A 480 42.67 25.24 -32.85
C ASP A 480 43.01 25.89 -34.22
N ALA A 481 42.64 25.26 -35.34
CA ALA A 481 42.84 25.81 -36.69
C ALA A 481 41.67 26.68 -37.18
N LEU A 482 40.52 26.63 -36.50
CA LEU A 482 39.35 27.46 -36.84
C LEU A 482 39.50 28.85 -36.21
N ILE A 483 39.58 29.89 -37.04
CA ILE A 483 39.65 31.29 -36.63
C ILE A 483 38.23 31.88 -36.58
N ARG A 484 38.00 32.82 -35.65
CA ARG A 484 36.73 33.55 -35.51
C ARG A 484 36.27 34.12 -36.86
N GLY A 485 34.98 33.96 -37.14
CA GLY A 485 34.39 34.33 -38.43
C GLY A 485 34.32 33.18 -39.45
N ASN A 486 34.48 31.94 -39.00
CA ASN A 486 34.53 30.73 -39.86
C ASN A 486 35.63 30.80 -40.91
N ASN A 487 36.80 31.28 -40.51
CA ASN A 487 37.96 31.41 -41.39
C ASN A 487 39.04 30.41 -40.99
N VAL A 488 39.74 29.86 -41.98
CA VAL A 488 40.89 28.98 -41.79
C VAL A 488 42.04 29.53 -42.63
N TYR A 489 43.25 29.52 -42.08
CA TYR A 489 44.41 29.98 -42.82
C TYR A 489 45.12 28.78 -43.45
N ILE A 490 45.12 28.70 -44.78
CA ILE A 490 45.76 27.64 -45.55
C ILE A 490 47.13 28.09 -45.98
N LYS A 491 48.12 27.20 -45.94
CA LYS A 491 49.46 27.47 -46.43
C LYS A 491 49.45 27.78 -47.92
N ASP A 492 50.03 28.92 -48.28
CA ASP A 492 50.15 29.40 -49.67
C ASP A 492 51.55 30.03 -49.85
N ASP A 493 52.42 29.32 -50.57
CA ASP A 493 53.82 29.71 -50.81
C ASP A 493 53.96 30.99 -51.66
N THR A 494 52.87 31.49 -52.24
CA THR A 494 52.86 32.76 -53.00
C THR A 494 52.79 33.99 -52.10
N VAL A 495 52.35 33.83 -50.85
CA VAL A 495 52.17 34.94 -49.88
C VAL A 495 53.43 35.09 -49.02
N LYS A 496 54.30 36.04 -49.38
CA LYS A 496 55.60 36.23 -48.69
C LYS A 496 55.57 37.19 -47.49
N GLU A 497 54.50 37.96 -47.31
CA GLU A 497 54.34 38.92 -46.22
C GLU A 497 53.05 38.65 -45.42
N ALA A 498 53.08 38.94 -44.12
CA ALA A 498 51.92 38.76 -43.25
C ALA A 498 50.87 39.85 -43.52
N ASN A 499 49.59 39.46 -43.61
CA ASN A 499 48.47 40.39 -43.81
C ASN A 499 47.61 40.45 -42.54
N GLY A 500 47.83 41.48 -41.72
CA GLY A 500 47.08 41.69 -40.48
C GLY A 500 47.27 40.53 -39.49
N ALA A 501 46.20 39.78 -39.22
CA ALA A 501 46.19 38.63 -38.32
C ALA A 501 46.62 37.31 -39.00
N VAL A 502 46.80 37.30 -40.33
CA VAL A 502 47.23 36.13 -41.11
C VAL A 502 48.76 36.07 -41.16
N PRO A 503 49.40 34.99 -40.68
CA PRO A 503 50.86 34.82 -40.76
C PRO A 503 51.37 34.80 -42.21
N ALA A 504 52.63 35.23 -42.43
CA ALA A 504 53.27 35.11 -43.73
C ALA A 504 53.32 33.65 -44.19
N GLY A 505 53.03 33.39 -45.47
CA GLY A 505 52.92 32.06 -46.05
C GLY A 505 51.53 31.42 -45.91
N PHE A 506 50.52 32.17 -45.48
CA PHE A 506 49.15 31.67 -45.35
C PHE A 506 48.13 32.61 -46.00
N LYS A 507 47.04 32.02 -46.50
CA LYS A 507 45.89 32.70 -47.10
C LYS A 507 44.64 32.39 -46.29
N GLU A 508 43.85 33.42 -46.01
CA GLU A 508 42.56 33.30 -45.35
C GLU A 508 41.52 32.73 -46.32
N VAL A 509 40.83 31.68 -45.89
CA VAL A 509 39.74 31.03 -46.62
C VAL A 509 38.55 30.89 -45.69
N GLU A 510 37.40 31.38 -46.15
CA GLU A 510 36.12 31.19 -45.47
C GLU A 510 35.65 29.75 -45.68
N VAL A 511 35.28 29.08 -44.58
CA VAL A 511 34.84 27.69 -44.57
C VAL A 511 33.42 27.58 -44.02
N LYS A 512 32.70 26.54 -44.43
CA LYS A 512 31.46 26.14 -43.75
C LYS A 512 31.73 24.96 -42.85
N THR A 513 31.42 25.11 -41.58
CA THR A 513 31.65 24.07 -40.56
C THR A 513 30.40 23.22 -40.36
N GLY A 514 30.60 21.95 -40.01
CA GLY A 514 29.56 21.01 -39.59
C GLY A 514 29.64 20.74 -38.09
N LEU A 515 29.72 19.46 -37.72
CA LEU A 515 29.96 19.01 -36.35
C LEU A 515 31.28 19.53 -35.80
N ILE A 516 31.26 19.97 -34.54
CA ILE A 516 32.43 20.44 -33.81
C ILE A 516 32.53 19.61 -32.54
N ASN A 517 33.71 19.05 -32.28
CA ASN A 517 34.06 18.46 -30.99
C ASN A 517 35.33 19.13 -30.43
N ASP A 518 35.79 18.68 -29.26
CA ASP A 518 36.89 19.34 -28.54
C ASP A 518 38.21 19.34 -29.33
N ASP A 519 38.46 18.31 -30.13
CA ASP A 519 39.71 18.14 -30.86
C ASP A 519 39.63 18.62 -32.31
N TYR A 520 38.47 18.50 -32.95
CA TYR A 520 38.30 18.65 -34.39
C TYR A 520 36.99 19.34 -34.80
N VAL A 521 37.04 19.98 -35.97
CA VAL A 521 35.92 20.65 -36.63
C VAL A 521 35.70 20.00 -37.99
N GLU A 522 34.47 19.57 -38.27
CA GLU A 522 34.02 19.14 -39.59
C GLU A 522 33.94 20.33 -40.56
N ILE A 523 34.43 20.14 -41.78
CA ILE A 523 34.42 21.12 -42.85
C ILE A 523 33.57 20.58 -44.01
N THR A 524 32.43 21.22 -44.25
CA THR A 524 31.48 20.83 -45.32
C THR A 524 31.82 21.48 -46.65
N SER A 525 32.49 22.65 -46.64
CA SER A 525 32.98 23.31 -47.85
C SER A 525 34.09 24.33 -47.54
N GLY A 526 34.95 24.59 -48.52
CA GLY A 526 35.99 25.62 -48.46
C GLY A 526 37.42 25.07 -48.37
N LEU A 527 37.59 23.79 -48.00
CA LEU A 527 38.90 23.11 -47.93
C LEU A 527 38.90 21.81 -48.73
N GLU A 528 40.08 21.40 -49.18
CA GLU A 528 40.34 20.13 -49.83
C GLU A 528 41.21 19.23 -48.95
N GLU A 529 41.15 17.93 -49.20
CA GLU A 529 41.96 16.94 -48.51
C GLU A 529 43.46 17.19 -48.74
N ASN A 530 44.28 16.97 -47.71
CA ASN A 530 45.74 17.19 -47.69
C ASN A 530 46.22 18.64 -47.72
N GLN A 531 45.34 19.63 -47.57
CA GLN A 531 45.76 21.03 -47.40
C GLN A 531 46.40 21.25 -46.01
N GLU A 532 47.48 22.02 -45.94
CA GLU A 532 48.10 22.42 -44.67
C GLU A 532 47.40 23.66 -44.11
N VAL A 533 46.82 23.54 -42.93
CA VAL A 533 46.14 24.63 -42.22
C VAL A 533 46.98 25.11 -41.02
N TYR A 534 46.94 26.40 -40.76
CA TYR A 534 47.57 27.03 -39.61
C TYR A 534 46.85 26.62 -38.33
N VAL A 535 47.60 26.14 -37.34
CA VAL A 535 47.08 25.88 -35.99
C VAL A 535 47.49 27.04 -35.10
N ALA A 536 46.52 27.78 -34.58
CA ALA A 536 46.80 28.88 -33.68
C ALA A 536 47.48 28.33 -32.42
N GLN A 537 48.56 28.98 -31.99
CA GLN A 537 49.11 28.69 -30.66
C GLN A 537 48.21 29.34 -29.61
N THR A 538 47.28 28.56 -29.08
CA THR A 538 46.66 28.83 -27.79
C THR A 538 47.77 28.76 -26.74
N THR A 539 48.14 29.90 -26.17
CA THR A 539 49.01 29.94 -24.99
C THR A 539 48.27 29.27 -23.84
N VAL A 540 48.51 27.98 -23.67
CA VAL A 540 48.09 27.25 -22.48
C VAL A 540 48.90 27.83 -21.32
N SER A 541 48.25 28.60 -20.45
CA SER A 541 48.80 28.94 -19.14
C SER A 541 49.01 27.62 -18.40
N ASN A 542 50.25 27.13 -18.37
CA ASN A 542 50.63 26.01 -17.52
C ASN A 542 50.36 26.38 -16.07
N THR A 543 49.25 25.88 -15.54
CA THR A 543 48.98 25.84 -14.11
C THR A 543 50.15 25.14 -13.42
N SER A 544 50.74 25.87 -12.48
CA SER A 544 51.84 25.51 -11.60
C SER A 544 51.90 24.02 -11.23
N LYS A 545 52.91 23.31 -11.77
CA LYS A 545 53.42 22.10 -11.12
C LYS A 545 54.29 22.52 -9.94
N ASN A 546 53.75 22.26 -8.76
CA ASN A 546 54.39 22.19 -7.47
C ASN A 546 55.81 21.61 -7.57
N ALA A 547 56.83 22.45 -7.36
CA ALA A 547 58.21 22.06 -7.18
C ALA A 547 58.63 22.45 -5.76
N GLY A 548 59.07 21.45 -5.00
CA GLY A 548 59.35 21.54 -3.58
C GLY A 548 60.40 22.61 -3.22
N MET A 549 60.16 23.27 -2.09
CA MET A 549 61.16 24.13 -1.45
C MET A 549 62.07 23.30 -0.53
N PRO A 550 63.40 23.40 -0.68
CA PRO A 550 64.36 23.05 0.35
C PRO A 550 64.43 24.18 1.40
N GLY A 551 64.57 23.81 2.66
CA GLY A 551 64.51 24.73 3.79
C GLY A 551 65.67 25.71 3.89
N GLU A 552 65.43 26.80 4.62
CA GLU A 552 66.50 27.59 5.23
C GLU A 552 66.07 28.13 6.60
N MET A 553 66.94 27.87 7.57
CA MET A 553 66.93 28.31 8.95
C MET A 553 67.06 29.83 9.08
N GLY A 554 66.43 30.40 10.11
CA GLY A 554 66.78 31.71 10.66
C GLY A 554 65.82 32.19 11.75
N GLY A 555 66.03 31.78 13.01
CA GLY A 555 65.39 32.41 14.20
C GLY A 555 66.21 33.62 14.70
N PRO A 556 66.14 34.03 16.00
CA PRO A 556 65.08 34.00 17.04
C PRO A 556 65.02 35.41 17.76
N PRO A 557 64.66 35.64 19.06
CA PRO A 557 63.98 34.84 20.11
C PRO A 557 62.91 35.58 20.98
N GLY A 558 62.14 34.82 21.77
CA GLY A 558 61.59 35.22 23.09
C GLY A 558 60.06 35.43 23.14
N GLY A 559 59.30 34.96 24.14
CA GLY A 559 59.60 34.17 25.33
C GLY A 559 58.34 33.88 26.15
N MET A 560 58.31 32.70 26.77
CA MET A 560 57.81 32.36 28.12
C MET A 560 56.31 32.54 28.54
N GLY A 561 55.71 31.39 28.89
CA GLY A 561 54.74 31.18 30.01
C GLY A 561 53.27 31.56 29.72
N GLY A 562 52.25 30.70 29.82
CA GLY A 562 52.01 29.57 30.72
C GLY A 562 51.04 30.02 31.82
N ASN A 563 49.74 29.63 31.78
CA ASN A 563 49.03 28.98 32.89
C ASN A 563 47.56 28.65 32.58
N MET A 564 47.12 27.53 33.15
CA MET A 564 45.74 27.09 33.33
C MET A 564 45.07 27.80 34.51
N GLU A 565 43.73 27.78 34.47
CA GLU A 565 42.74 27.86 35.56
C GLU A 565 42.65 29.14 36.42
N ARG A 566 41.46 29.77 36.38
CA ARG A 566 40.72 30.06 37.61
C ARG A 566 39.24 30.38 37.37
N THR A 567 38.42 29.62 38.09
CA THR A 567 37.06 29.92 38.53
C THR A 567 36.97 31.24 39.30
N GLY A 568 35.84 31.97 39.18
CA GLY A 568 35.64 33.23 39.91
C GLY A 568 34.28 33.90 39.65
N ARG A 569 33.30 33.50 40.47
CA ARG A 569 31.91 33.96 40.64
C ARG A 569 31.76 35.40 41.16
N SER A 570 30.86 36.19 40.55
CA SER A 570 29.89 37.15 41.15
C SER A 570 29.09 37.82 40.02
N GLY A 571 27.81 38.18 40.08
CA GLY A 571 26.83 38.17 41.16
C GLY A 571 26.13 39.54 41.31
N SER A 572 25.12 39.84 40.49
CA SER A 572 23.95 40.72 40.74
C SER A 572 23.13 40.80 39.44
N GLY A 573 21.80 40.86 39.37
CA GLY A 573 20.76 40.96 40.38
C GLY A 573 19.57 41.76 39.83
N SER A 574 18.49 41.03 39.53
CA SER A 574 17.07 41.46 39.56
C SER A 574 16.50 42.41 38.49
N GLY A 575 15.32 42.04 37.96
CA GLY A 575 14.53 42.86 37.04
C GLY A 575 13.27 42.19 36.46
N ASN A 576 12.39 41.74 37.36
CA ASN A 576 11.06 41.17 37.17
C ASN A 576 10.15 41.90 36.15
N ASN A 577 9.38 41.20 35.31
CA ASN A 577 7.95 41.52 35.16
C ASN A 577 7.10 40.40 34.51
N ASN A 578 6.07 40.00 35.27
CA ASN A 578 4.91 39.21 34.85
C ASN A 578 4.02 40.02 33.90
N ASN A 579 3.32 39.35 32.97
CA ASN A 579 1.86 39.57 32.86
C ASN A 579 1.13 38.38 32.22
N ARG A 580 0.27 37.74 33.01
CA ARG A 580 -0.87 36.92 32.58
C ARG A 580 -2.10 37.82 32.67
N GLY A 581 -2.92 37.86 31.63
CA GLY A 581 -4.17 38.63 31.59
C GLY A 581 -5.19 38.02 30.64
N ASN A 582 -6.05 37.19 31.23
CA ASN A 582 -7.46 36.91 30.91
C ASN A 582 -8.15 37.75 29.81
N SER A 583 -8.85 37.08 28.88
CA SER A 583 -10.07 37.63 28.27
C SER A 583 -10.99 36.51 27.77
N GLY A 584 -12.23 36.54 28.24
CA GLY A 584 -13.35 35.73 27.75
C GLY A 584 -14.28 36.54 26.83
N GLY A 585 -15.10 35.81 26.09
CA GLY A 585 -16.16 36.31 25.19
C GLY A 585 -16.32 35.30 24.05
N GLY A 586 -17.46 34.66 23.77
CA GLY A 586 -18.84 35.08 23.95
C GLY A 586 -19.37 35.69 22.66
N GLN A 587 -19.79 34.86 21.68
CA GLN A 587 -20.63 35.22 20.52
C GLN A 587 -21.18 33.91 19.93
N SER A 588 -22.48 33.59 20.06
CA SER A 588 -23.68 34.13 19.39
C SER A 588 -24.05 33.43 18.09
N ARG A 589 -25.31 32.99 18.10
CA ARG A 589 -26.14 32.42 17.03
C ARG A 589 -26.28 33.35 15.81
N SER A 590 -26.36 32.74 14.62
CA SER A 590 -27.30 32.98 13.50
C SER A 590 -26.73 32.22 12.29
N LYS A 591 -27.43 31.41 11.50
CA LYS A 591 -28.84 31.23 11.15
C LYS A 591 -29.14 29.75 11.00
#